data_AF-A0A511N4K9-F1
#
_entry.id   AF-A0A511N4K9-F1
#
_cell.length_a   1.000
_cell.length_b   1.000
_cell.length_c   1.000
_cell.angle_alpha   90.00
_cell.angle_beta   90.00
_cell.angle_gamma   90.00
#
_symmetry.space_group_name_H-M   'P 1'
#
loop_
_entity.id
_entity.type
_entity.pdbx_description
1 polymer ?
#
loop_
_entity_poly.entity_id
_entity_poly.type
_entity_poly.pdbx_seq_one_letter_code
_entity_poly.pdbx_strand_id
1 'polypeptide(L)'
;MKVTPEIQEKVFAQLPKNQPLGVEITVDQLIQDLFPLIEDHKMTAALCSKEGRAFLLFVQGELLIAHWEQKDAVAALEMIYQASDVVFSGYQIPVEHARAVVALIHGNARSRPEQDWQVLHLGLYQEVFTGCVLQETSTLHPCLWVDGDALLPPPQISEGNYHVLDVPHPLPPNIMAAFRTYQQQRRNAELHSLWFRLEVILREFVGRGAPSALQHLKQMHRNESPEALRSSLRQWIQDTLDQDALTMFDA
;
A
#
# COMPACT_ATOMS: atom_id res chain seq x y z
N MET A 1 0.07 -11.79 18.11
CA MET A 1 0.77 -12.56 17.06
C MET A 1 0.92 -11.66 15.85
N LYS A 2 2.11 -11.55 15.23
CA LYS A 2 2.32 -10.78 13.99
C LYS A 2 2.65 -11.74 12.87
N VAL A 3 1.89 -11.69 11.78
CA VAL A 3 2.18 -12.47 10.57
C VAL A 3 3.40 -11.88 9.87
N THR A 4 4.39 -12.72 9.56
CA THR A 4 5.65 -12.31 8.92
C THR A 4 5.51 -12.22 7.39
N PRO A 5 6.39 -11.47 6.70
CA PRO A 5 6.41 -11.41 5.22
C PRO A 5 6.47 -12.78 4.54
N GLU A 6 7.27 -13.71 5.06
CA GLU A 6 7.38 -15.09 4.53
C GLU A 6 6.04 -15.86 4.61
N ILE A 7 5.26 -15.60 5.65
CA ILE A 7 3.95 -16.21 5.84
C ILE A 7 2.94 -15.59 4.85
N GLN A 8 3.03 -14.28 4.62
CA GLN A 8 2.20 -13.57 3.64
C GLN A 8 2.44 -14.11 2.22
N GLU A 9 3.70 -14.26 1.81
CA GLU A 9 4.06 -14.79 0.49
C GLU A 9 3.51 -16.20 0.26
N LYS A 10 3.65 -17.10 1.25
CA LYS A 10 3.10 -18.46 1.20
C LYS A 10 1.58 -18.48 1.05
N VAL A 11 0.89 -17.62 1.81
CA VAL A 11 -0.57 -17.48 1.75
C VAL A 11 -0.99 -17.00 0.37
N PHE A 12 -0.35 -15.97 -0.17
CA PHE A 12 -0.68 -15.40 -1.47
C PHE A 12 -0.43 -16.38 -2.62
N ALA A 13 0.64 -17.17 -2.54
CA ALA A 13 0.96 -18.18 -3.56
C ALA A 13 -0.13 -19.26 -3.69
N GLN A 14 -0.88 -19.53 -2.62
CA GLN A 14 -1.88 -20.59 -2.54
C GLN A 14 -3.31 -20.13 -2.76
N LEU A 15 -3.54 -18.83 -2.98
CA LEU A 15 -4.87 -18.33 -3.27
C LEU A 15 -5.39 -18.94 -4.58
N PRO A 16 -6.61 -19.49 -4.59
CA PRO A 16 -7.18 -20.04 -5.81
C PRO A 16 -7.51 -18.88 -6.76
N LYS A 17 -7.07 -19.07 -8.00
CA LYS A 17 -7.14 -18.08 -9.07
C LYS A 17 -8.31 -18.47 -9.96
N ASN A 18 -9.40 -17.71 -9.91
CA ASN A 18 -10.60 -18.04 -10.68
C ASN A 18 -10.47 -17.61 -12.13
N GLN A 19 -10.22 -16.31 -12.33
CA GLN A 19 -10.15 -15.70 -13.66
C GLN A 19 -8.91 -14.82 -13.75
N PRO A 20 -8.02 -15.02 -14.75
CA PRO A 20 -6.91 -14.11 -14.97
C PRO A 20 -7.45 -12.75 -15.44
N LEU A 21 -6.99 -11.69 -14.78
CA LEU A 21 -7.15 -10.30 -15.23
C LEU A 21 -6.04 -9.92 -16.23
N GLY A 22 -4.88 -10.56 -16.09
CA GLY A 22 -3.76 -10.45 -17.01
C GLY A 22 -2.52 -11.17 -16.47
N VAL A 23 -1.68 -11.65 -17.37
CA VAL A 23 -0.42 -12.34 -17.06
C VAL A 23 0.63 -11.57 -17.84
N GLU A 24 1.49 -10.80 -17.17
CA GLU A 24 2.44 -9.83 -17.75
C GLU A 24 1.97 -8.38 -17.90
N ILE A 25 1.43 -7.83 -16.81
CA ILE A 25 0.99 -6.44 -16.72
C ILE A 25 2.16 -5.57 -16.26
N THR A 26 2.55 -4.56 -17.03
CA THR A 26 3.55 -3.58 -16.58
C THR A 26 2.98 -2.68 -15.48
N VAL A 27 3.84 -2.00 -14.71
CA VAL A 27 3.39 -1.03 -13.71
C VAL A 27 2.51 0.07 -14.31
N ASP A 28 2.85 0.58 -15.50
CA ASP A 28 2.05 1.61 -16.15
C ASP A 28 0.63 1.10 -16.49
N GLN A 29 0.53 -0.09 -17.09
CA GLN A 29 -0.77 -0.72 -17.38
C GLN A 29 -1.55 -1.03 -16.10
N LEU A 30 -0.84 -1.44 -15.05
CA LEU A 30 -1.45 -1.73 -13.76
C LEU A 30 -2.14 -0.49 -13.18
N ILE A 31 -1.44 0.65 -13.19
CA ILE A 31 -1.92 1.91 -12.60
C ILE A 31 -2.96 2.59 -13.50
N GLN A 32 -2.74 2.62 -14.81
CA GLN A 32 -3.58 3.37 -15.74
C GLN A 32 -4.84 2.61 -16.14
N ASP A 33 -4.76 1.28 -16.28
CA ASP A 33 -5.86 0.48 -16.81
C ASP A 33 -6.51 -0.38 -15.73
N LEU A 34 -5.70 -1.14 -14.97
CA LEU A 34 -6.25 -2.19 -14.11
C LEU A 34 -6.80 -1.67 -12.78
N PHE A 35 -6.11 -0.73 -12.12
CA PHE A 35 -6.59 -0.14 -10.88
C PHE A 35 -7.97 0.51 -11.04
N PRO A 36 -8.20 1.40 -12.05
CA PRO A 36 -9.53 1.95 -12.28
C PRO A 36 -10.58 0.87 -12.56
N LEU A 37 -10.23 -0.15 -13.36
CA LEU A 37 -11.15 -1.24 -13.66
C LEU A 37 -11.61 -1.97 -12.38
N ILE A 38 -10.68 -2.27 -11.48
CA ILE A 38 -10.96 -2.95 -10.20
C ILE A 38 -11.80 -2.06 -9.28
N GLU A 39 -11.44 -0.78 -9.15
CA GLU A 39 -12.15 0.20 -8.32
C GLU A 39 -13.61 0.40 -8.83
N ASP A 40 -13.79 0.65 -10.13
CA ASP A 40 -15.09 0.97 -10.73
C ASP A 40 -16.08 -0.20 -10.70
N HIS A 41 -15.59 -1.41 -10.97
CA HIS A 41 -16.41 -2.61 -10.99
C HIS A 41 -16.48 -3.31 -9.63
N LYS A 42 -15.84 -2.74 -8.60
CA LYS A 42 -15.78 -3.30 -7.24
C LYS A 42 -15.29 -4.75 -7.24
N MET A 43 -14.24 -5.03 -8.01
CA MET A 43 -13.71 -6.39 -8.13
C MET A 43 -12.92 -6.78 -6.89
N THR A 44 -12.97 -8.06 -6.55
CA THR A 44 -12.01 -8.66 -5.61
C THR A 44 -10.89 -9.29 -6.41
N ALA A 45 -9.68 -8.79 -6.22
CA ALA A 45 -8.53 -9.15 -7.04
C ALA A 45 -7.25 -9.26 -6.22
N ALA A 46 -6.40 -10.19 -6.62
CA ALA A 46 -5.03 -10.31 -6.13
C ALA A 46 -4.07 -10.07 -7.28
N LEU A 47 -3.06 -9.23 -7.04
CA LEU A 47 -2.01 -8.92 -8.01
C LEU A 47 -0.67 -9.27 -7.39
N CYS A 48 0.12 -10.08 -8.09
CA CYS A 48 1.42 -10.53 -7.62
C CYS A 48 2.48 -10.20 -8.66
N SER A 49 3.61 -9.65 -8.24
CA SER A 49 4.79 -9.58 -9.11
C SER A 49 5.31 -10.99 -9.42
N LYS A 50 5.88 -11.20 -10.62
CA LYS A 50 6.41 -12.52 -11.02
C LYS A 50 7.46 -13.08 -10.07
N GLU A 51 8.23 -12.20 -9.42
CA GLU A 51 9.32 -12.58 -8.51
C GLU A 51 8.89 -12.61 -7.03
N GLY A 52 7.59 -12.50 -6.73
CA GLY A 52 7.09 -12.50 -5.34
C GLY A 52 7.42 -11.25 -4.52
N ARG A 53 8.11 -10.26 -5.10
CA ARG A 53 8.55 -9.02 -4.42
C ARG A 53 7.39 -8.12 -3.98
N ALA A 54 6.30 -8.11 -4.75
CA ALA A 54 5.17 -7.23 -4.54
C ALA A 54 3.84 -7.97 -4.61
N PHE A 55 2.91 -7.56 -3.74
CA PHE A 55 1.57 -8.10 -3.69
C PHE A 55 0.54 -7.00 -3.36
N LEU A 56 -0.61 -7.07 -4.02
CA LEU A 56 -1.75 -6.19 -3.79
C LEU A 56 -3.03 -7.02 -3.65
N LEU A 57 -3.86 -6.69 -2.67
CA LEU A 57 -5.19 -7.28 -2.49
C LEU A 57 -6.27 -6.21 -2.50
N PHE A 58 -7.16 -6.33 -3.47
CA PHE A 58 -8.38 -5.57 -3.56
C PHE A 58 -9.55 -6.41 -3.05
N VAL A 59 -10.36 -5.83 -2.17
CA VAL A 59 -11.61 -6.43 -1.71
C VAL A 59 -12.74 -5.50 -2.11
N GLN A 60 -13.58 -5.96 -3.02
CA GLN A 60 -14.70 -5.18 -3.55
C GLN A 60 -14.29 -3.79 -4.08
N GLY A 61 -13.15 -3.70 -4.77
CA GLY A 61 -12.59 -2.47 -5.33
C GLY A 61 -11.72 -1.66 -4.37
N GLU A 62 -11.71 -1.96 -3.07
CA GLU A 62 -10.88 -1.24 -2.10
C GLU A 62 -9.52 -1.94 -1.96
N LEU A 63 -8.42 -1.20 -2.10
CA LEU A 63 -7.07 -1.75 -1.88
C LEU A 63 -6.81 -1.85 -0.38
N LEU A 64 -6.86 -3.06 0.18
CA LEU A 64 -6.75 -3.28 1.62
C LEU A 64 -5.36 -3.73 2.06
N ILE A 65 -4.60 -4.39 1.17
CA ILE A 65 -3.24 -4.85 1.46
C ILE A 65 -2.34 -4.46 0.29
N ALA A 66 -1.23 -3.82 0.61
CA ALA A 66 -0.12 -3.58 -0.29
C ALA A 66 1.17 -4.01 0.38
N HIS A 67 1.99 -4.77 -0.34
CA HIS A 67 3.23 -5.33 0.14
C HIS A 67 4.34 -5.10 -0.87
N TRP A 68 5.48 -4.66 -0.36
CA TRP A 68 6.75 -4.60 -1.06
C TRP A 68 7.86 -4.80 -0.03
N GLU A 69 8.47 -5.99 -0.03
CA GLU A 69 9.48 -6.36 0.96
C GLU A 69 9.03 -6.03 2.41
N GLN A 70 9.80 -5.25 3.19
CA GLN A 70 9.45 -4.89 4.57
C GLN A 70 8.90 -3.46 4.71
N LYS A 71 8.33 -2.90 3.64
CA LYS A 71 7.76 -1.55 3.65
C LYS A 71 6.34 -1.55 4.22
N ASP A 72 5.95 -0.43 4.83
CA ASP A 72 4.55 -0.20 5.16
C ASP A 72 3.69 -0.06 3.87
N ALA A 73 2.38 -0.12 4.01
CA ALA A 73 1.46 -0.16 2.86
C ALA A 73 1.55 1.07 1.93
N VAL A 74 1.79 2.27 2.48
CA VAL A 74 1.88 3.50 1.69
C VAL A 74 3.23 3.57 0.96
N ALA A 75 4.31 3.23 1.66
CA ALA A 75 5.64 3.13 1.08
C ALA A 75 5.72 2.01 0.03
N ALA A 76 5.03 0.89 0.25
CA ALA A 76 4.94 -0.20 -0.73
C ALA A 76 4.27 0.27 -2.02
N LEU A 77 3.18 1.04 -1.93
CA LEU A 77 2.57 1.66 -3.11
C LEU A 77 3.51 2.64 -3.80
N GLU A 78 4.22 3.49 -3.06
CA GLU A 78 5.20 4.39 -3.66
C GLU A 78 6.26 3.63 -4.46
N MET A 79 6.79 2.53 -3.91
CA MET A 79 7.73 1.67 -4.60
C MET A 79 7.13 1.06 -5.87
N ILE A 80 5.88 0.60 -5.83
CA ILE A 80 5.18 0.06 -7.00
C ILE A 80 5.08 1.10 -8.12
N TYR A 81 4.74 2.36 -7.79
CA TYR A 81 4.68 3.44 -8.78
C TYR A 81 6.04 3.81 -9.38
N GLN A 82 7.15 3.45 -8.72
CA GLN A 82 8.51 3.71 -9.20
C GLN A 82 9.14 2.50 -9.91
N ALA A 83 8.55 1.31 -9.76
CA ALA A 83 9.10 0.04 -10.24
C ALA A 83 8.78 -0.25 -11.70
N SER A 84 9.23 0.62 -12.61
CA SER A 84 8.92 0.55 -14.05
C SER A 84 9.27 -0.78 -14.74
N ASP A 85 10.22 -1.55 -14.19
CA ASP A 85 10.70 -2.83 -14.71
C ASP A 85 9.96 -4.05 -14.14
N VAL A 86 9.09 -3.86 -13.14
CA VAL A 86 8.38 -4.97 -12.49
C VAL A 86 7.10 -5.32 -13.22
N VAL A 87 6.90 -6.63 -13.38
CA VAL A 87 5.77 -7.21 -14.10
C VAL A 87 4.87 -7.98 -13.14
N PHE A 88 3.58 -7.71 -13.25
CA PHE A 88 2.54 -8.30 -12.42
C PHE A 88 1.72 -9.35 -13.17
N SER A 89 1.13 -10.25 -12.41
CA SER A 89 0.01 -11.08 -12.85
C SER A 89 -1.17 -10.82 -11.91
N GLY A 90 -2.34 -10.59 -12.50
CA GLY A 90 -3.56 -10.29 -11.77
C GLY A 90 -4.61 -11.36 -11.95
N TYR A 91 -5.33 -11.66 -10.87
CA TYR A 91 -6.39 -12.65 -10.87
C TYR A 91 -7.58 -12.14 -10.05
N GLN A 92 -8.79 -12.41 -10.53
CA GLN A 92 -9.98 -12.35 -9.70
C GLN A 92 -9.99 -13.53 -8.73
N ILE A 93 -10.40 -13.25 -7.49
CA ILE A 93 -10.52 -14.23 -6.43
C ILE A 93 -11.88 -14.07 -5.73
N PRO A 94 -12.42 -15.12 -5.11
CA PRO A 94 -13.62 -15.01 -4.27
C PRO A 94 -13.43 -14.01 -3.13
N VAL A 95 -14.50 -13.26 -2.81
CA VAL A 95 -14.51 -12.29 -1.71
C VAL A 95 -14.09 -12.93 -0.39
N GLU A 96 -14.60 -14.13 -0.11
CA GLU A 96 -14.33 -14.80 1.16
C GLU A 96 -12.86 -15.23 1.28
N HIS A 97 -12.21 -15.57 0.16
CA HIS A 97 -10.77 -15.86 0.14
C HIS A 97 -9.95 -14.61 0.41
N ALA A 98 -10.38 -13.46 -0.12
CA ALA A 98 -9.72 -12.20 0.17
C ALA A 98 -9.91 -11.80 1.64
N ARG A 99 -11.09 -12.01 2.21
CA ARG A 99 -11.35 -11.76 3.64
C ARG A 99 -10.50 -12.67 4.54
N ALA A 100 -10.28 -13.92 4.15
CA ALA A 100 -9.37 -14.83 4.85
C ALA A 100 -7.96 -14.24 4.99
N VAL A 101 -7.46 -13.71 3.88
CA VAL A 101 -6.16 -13.06 3.81
C VAL A 101 -6.12 -11.80 4.65
N VAL A 102 -7.18 -10.99 4.62
CA VAL A 102 -7.30 -9.80 5.48
C VAL A 102 -7.28 -10.19 6.97
N ALA A 103 -7.95 -11.26 7.37
CA ALA A 103 -7.89 -11.78 8.73
C ALA A 103 -6.47 -12.20 9.13
N LEU A 104 -5.72 -12.85 8.24
CA LEU A 104 -4.34 -13.20 8.54
C LEU A 104 -3.46 -11.97 8.78
N ILE A 105 -3.65 -10.89 8.03
CA ILE A 105 -2.75 -9.72 8.08
C ILE A 105 -3.18 -8.68 9.13
N HIS A 106 -4.48 -8.45 9.26
CA HIS A 106 -5.06 -7.41 10.10
C HIS A 106 -5.99 -7.94 11.20
N GLY A 107 -6.23 -9.25 11.25
CA GLY A 107 -7.16 -9.85 12.18
C GLY A 107 -6.67 -9.84 13.62
N ASN A 108 -7.64 -9.82 14.52
CA ASN A 108 -7.39 -9.90 15.95
C ASN A 108 -7.43 -11.36 16.39
N ALA A 109 -6.39 -11.78 17.12
CA ALA A 109 -6.28 -13.14 17.59
C ALA A 109 -7.24 -13.41 18.75
N ARG A 110 -8.10 -14.41 18.57
CA ARG A 110 -8.82 -15.09 19.64
C ARG A 110 -8.12 -16.42 19.90
N SER A 111 -7.54 -16.55 21.08
CA SER A 111 -6.98 -17.83 21.51
C SER A 111 -8.12 -18.82 21.70
N ARG A 112 -8.02 -20.00 21.09
CA ARG A 112 -8.79 -21.16 21.51
C ARG A 112 -7.83 -22.15 22.17
N PRO A 113 -8.21 -22.73 23.33
CA PRO A 113 -7.40 -23.76 23.97
C PRO A 113 -7.22 -24.95 23.02
N GLU A 114 -6.18 -25.73 23.26
CA GLU A 114 -5.87 -26.95 22.49
C GLU A 114 -7.13 -27.78 22.26
N GLN A 115 -7.45 -27.96 20.99
CA GLN A 115 -8.49 -28.86 20.52
C GLN A 115 -7.86 -29.77 19.48
N ASP A 116 -8.25 -31.05 19.51
CA ASP A 116 -8.04 -31.95 18.37
C ASP A 116 -8.51 -31.23 17.10
N TRP A 117 -7.72 -31.35 16.04
CA TRP A 117 -8.01 -30.80 14.72
C TRP A 117 -9.46 -31.05 14.29
N GLN A 118 -10.01 -32.25 14.52
CA GLN A 118 -11.38 -32.57 14.14
C GLN A 118 -12.42 -31.73 14.88
N VAL A 119 -12.16 -31.43 16.16
CA VAL A 119 -13.04 -30.62 17.00
C VAL A 119 -12.95 -29.15 16.60
N LEU A 120 -11.74 -28.66 16.32
CA LEU A 120 -11.53 -27.31 15.82
C LEU A 120 -12.23 -27.11 14.47
N HIS A 121 -12.03 -28.04 13.53
CA HIS A 121 -12.64 -27.99 12.20
C HIS A 121 -14.16 -27.87 12.27
N LEU A 122 -14.81 -28.70 13.11
CA LEU A 122 -16.26 -28.62 13.34
C LEU A 122 -16.70 -27.27 13.93
N GLY A 123 -15.92 -26.72 14.86
CA GLY A 123 -16.19 -25.39 15.43
C GLY A 123 -16.04 -24.26 14.42
N LEU A 124 -14.98 -24.30 13.59
CA LEU A 124 -14.73 -23.30 12.55
C LEU A 124 -15.80 -23.34 11.44
N TYR A 125 -16.27 -24.54 11.08
CA TYR A 125 -17.36 -24.71 10.11
C TYR A 125 -18.65 -24.01 10.57
N GLN A 126 -18.95 -24.05 11.87
CA GLN A 126 -20.16 -23.43 12.42
C GLN A 126 -20.08 -21.90 12.50
N GLU A 127 -18.87 -21.33 12.54
CA GLU A 127 -18.65 -19.89 12.73
C GLU A 127 -18.47 -19.12 11.41
N VAL A 128 -18.56 -19.79 10.24
CA VAL A 128 -18.35 -19.20 8.90
C VAL A 128 -17.04 -18.39 8.88
N PHE A 129 -16.01 -19.02 9.43
CA PHE A 129 -14.82 -18.35 9.87
C PHE A 129 -13.74 -18.31 8.78
N THR A 130 -12.94 -17.23 8.73
CA THR A 130 -12.15 -16.89 7.54
C THR A 130 -10.63 -17.03 7.68
N GLY A 131 -9.97 -17.12 8.85
CA GLY A 131 -8.51 -17.31 8.86
C GLY A 131 -7.87 -17.70 10.20
N CYS A 132 -7.00 -18.70 10.25
CA CYS A 132 -6.39 -19.14 11.52
C CYS A 132 -4.88 -19.39 11.37
N VAL A 133 -4.14 -19.23 12.46
CA VAL A 133 -2.71 -19.51 12.51
C VAL A 133 -2.48 -20.52 13.61
N LEU A 134 -1.75 -21.57 13.29
CA LEU A 134 -1.33 -22.56 14.26
C LEU A 134 0.05 -22.16 14.79
N GLN A 135 0.19 -22.12 16.12
CA GLN A 135 1.45 -21.89 16.81
C GLN A 135 1.97 -23.21 17.40
N GLU A 136 3.02 -23.75 16.80
CA GLU A 136 3.76 -24.91 17.30
C GLU A 136 5.00 -24.43 18.05
N THR A 137 4.99 -24.49 19.39
CA THR A 137 6.08 -24.03 20.30
C THR A 137 6.51 -22.57 20.10
N SER A 138 7.18 -22.25 18.99
CA SER A 138 7.64 -20.92 18.56
C SER A 138 7.47 -20.64 17.05
N THR A 139 6.97 -21.62 16.28
CA THR A 139 6.76 -21.53 14.82
C THR A 139 5.30 -21.22 14.52
N LEU A 140 5.06 -20.32 13.57
CA LEU A 140 3.72 -19.97 13.10
C LEU A 140 3.45 -20.62 11.73
N HIS A 141 2.35 -21.36 11.63
CA HIS A 141 1.87 -21.98 10.41
C HIS A 141 0.57 -21.30 9.98
N PRO A 142 0.56 -20.52 8.88
CA PRO A 142 -0.66 -19.94 8.37
C PRO A 142 -1.58 -21.05 7.89
N CYS A 143 -2.86 -20.91 8.17
CA CYS A 143 -3.86 -21.82 7.69
C CYS A 143 -5.09 -20.99 7.25
N LEU A 144 -5.69 -21.36 6.12
CA LEU A 144 -6.77 -20.59 5.51
C LEU A 144 -8.02 -21.45 5.50
N TRP A 145 -9.11 -20.91 6.02
CA TRP A 145 -10.43 -21.51 5.98
C TRP A 145 -11.41 -20.55 5.36
N VAL A 146 -12.27 -21.08 4.52
CA VAL A 146 -13.32 -20.30 3.88
C VAL A 146 -14.55 -21.17 3.86
N ASP A 147 -15.64 -20.69 4.45
CA ASP A 147 -16.95 -21.36 4.43
C ASP A 147 -16.87 -22.84 4.90
N GLY A 148 -15.94 -23.13 5.82
CA GLY A 148 -15.73 -24.48 6.34
C GLY A 148 -14.73 -25.34 5.56
N ASP A 149 -14.26 -24.89 4.40
CA ASP A 149 -13.24 -25.58 3.61
C ASP A 149 -11.84 -25.06 3.95
N ALA A 150 -10.90 -25.97 4.20
CA ALA A 150 -9.50 -25.65 4.45
C ALA A 150 -8.76 -25.45 3.12
N LEU A 151 -8.56 -24.19 2.70
CA LEU A 151 -7.75 -23.84 1.53
C LEU A 151 -6.26 -24.08 1.76
N LEU A 152 -5.80 -23.82 2.98
CA LEU A 152 -4.46 -24.15 3.43
C LEU A 152 -4.61 -24.89 4.77
N PRO A 153 -4.63 -26.24 4.75
CA PRO A 153 -4.83 -27.02 5.95
C PRO A 153 -3.59 -26.95 6.87
N PRO A 154 -3.78 -27.17 8.18
CA PRO A 154 -2.67 -27.20 9.11
C PRO A 154 -1.74 -28.39 8.83
N PRO A 155 -0.44 -28.24 9.07
CA PRO A 155 0.47 -29.38 9.04
C PRO A 155 0.06 -30.42 10.10
N GLN A 156 0.35 -31.69 9.84
CA GLN A 156 0.18 -32.76 10.83
C GLN A 156 1.22 -32.58 11.93
N ILE A 157 0.82 -31.99 13.06
CA ILE A 157 1.66 -31.81 14.24
C ILE A 157 1.06 -32.48 15.46
N SER A 158 1.93 -32.84 16.41
CA SER A 158 1.54 -33.62 17.60
C SER A 158 0.94 -32.74 18.70
N GLU A 159 1.40 -31.50 18.82
CA GLU A 159 1.01 -30.53 19.87
C GLU A 159 1.10 -29.10 19.32
N GLY A 160 0.14 -28.22 19.65
CA GLY A 160 0.16 -26.82 19.21
C GLY A 160 -1.11 -26.04 19.57
N ASN A 161 -0.96 -24.71 19.68
CA ASN A 161 -2.07 -23.82 20.00
C ASN A 161 -2.65 -23.19 18.73
N TYR A 162 -3.97 -23.27 18.57
CA TYR A 162 -4.65 -22.66 17.43
C TYR A 162 -5.12 -21.24 17.78
N HIS A 163 -4.67 -20.28 16.98
CA HIS A 163 -5.13 -18.90 17.04
C HIS A 163 -6.10 -18.64 15.90
N VAL A 164 -7.32 -18.28 16.28
CA VAL A 164 -8.41 -17.97 15.36
C VAL A 164 -8.40 -16.46 15.16
N LEU A 165 -8.09 -15.98 13.96
CA LEU A 165 -8.09 -14.56 13.59
C LEU A 165 -9.42 -14.11 12.94
N ASP A 166 -10.16 -13.25 13.64
CA ASP A 166 -11.35 -12.65 13.00
C ASP A 166 -10.96 -11.66 11.92
N VAL A 167 -11.73 -11.64 10.83
CA VAL A 167 -11.69 -10.54 9.86
C VAL A 167 -12.07 -9.27 10.62
N PRO A 168 -11.24 -8.21 10.58
CA PRO A 168 -11.58 -6.96 11.24
C PRO A 168 -12.91 -6.41 10.71
N HIS A 169 -13.76 -5.96 11.63
CA HIS A 169 -15.00 -5.26 11.32
C HIS A 169 -15.03 -3.91 12.06
N PRO A 170 -15.03 -2.76 11.35
CA PRO A 170 -15.01 -2.64 9.88
C PRO A 170 -13.69 -3.14 9.24
N LEU A 171 -13.71 -3.38 7.93
CA LEU A 171 -12.50 -3.72 7.15
C LEU A 171 -11.44 -2.60 7.29
N PRO A 172 -10.15 -2.92 7.08
CA PRO A 172 -9.09 -1.90 7.10
C PRO A 172 -9.40 -0.78 6.09
N PRO A 173 -8.93 0.44 6.34
CA PRO A 173 -9.14 1.55 5.42
C PRO A 173 -8.42 1.31 4.09
N ASN A 174 -9.00 1.84 3.00
CA ASN A 174 -8.41 1.77 1.67
C ASN A 174 -7.06 2.52 1.63
N ILE A 175 -6.01 1.79 1.24
CA ILE A 175 -4.65 2.28 1.15
C ILE A 175 -4.52 3.33 0.03
N MET A 176 -5.27 3.22 -1.07
CA MET A 176 -5.22 4.20 -2.16
C MET A 176 -5.62 5.60 -1.69
N ALA A 177 -6.60 5.72 -0.79
CA ALA A 177 -6.99 7.00 -0.23
C ALA A 177 -5.88 7.59 0.67
N ALA A 178 -5.22 6.75 1.47
CA ALA A 178 -4.08 7.15 2.28
C ALA A 178 -2.89 7.60 1.41
N PHE A 179 -2.61 6.87 0.33
CA PHE A 179 -1.55 7.21 -0.63
C PHE A 179 -1.81 8.54 -1.34
N ARG A 180 -3.04 8.79 -1.82
CA ARG A 180 -3.42 10.09 -2.41
C ARG A 180 -3.22 11.25 -1.42
N THR A 181 -3.60 11.04 -0.16
CA THR A 181 -3.39 12.03 0.92
C THR A 181 -1.91 12.30 1.18
N TYR A 182 -1.10 11.24 1.24
CA TYR A 182 0.35 11.33 1.39
C TYR A 182 1.00 12.13 0.25
N GLN A 183 0.65 11.83 -1.00
CA GLN A 183 1.15 12.56 -2.18
C GLN A 183 0.76 14.04 -2.15
N GLN A 184 -0.49 14.35 -1.78
CA GLN A 184 -0.94 15.74 -1.61
C GLN A 184 -0.11 16.48 -0.54
N GLN A 185 0.14 15.84 0.61
CA GLN A 185 0.92 16.42 1.69
C GLN A 185 2.38 16.66 1.27
N ARG A 186 2.99 15.69 0.57
CA ARG A 186 4.35 15.81 0.04
C ARG A 186 4.45 16.95 -0.97
N ARG A 187 3.54 17.02 -1.94
CA ARG A 187 3.47 18.13 -2.90
C ARG A 187 3.37 19.48 -2.20
N ASN A 188 2.52 19.59 -1.18
CA ASN A 188 2.36 20.83 -0.42
C ASN A 188 3.64 21.19 0.36
N ALA A 189 4.32 20.21 0.93
CA ALA A 189 5.60 20.42 1.63
C ALA A 189 6.70 20.89 0.68
N GLU A 190 6.78 20.32 -0.53
CA GLU A 190 7.72 20.74 -1.57
C GLU A 190 7.45 22.18 -2.03
N LEU A 191 6.18 22.51 -2.33
CA LEU A 191 5.77 23.88 -2.64
C LEU A 191 6.14 24.86 -1.52
N HIS A 192 5.85 24.49 -0.27
CA HIS A 192 6.18 25.32 0.89
C HIS A 192 7.69 25.53 1.01
N SER A 193 8.49 24.49 0.80
CA SER A 193 9.95 24.57 0.82
C SER A 193 10.50 25.51 -0.26
N LEU A 194 10.00 25.42 -1.50
CA LEU A 194 10.40 26.32 -2.59
C LEU A 194 10.07 27.77 -2.27
N TRP A 195 8.86 28.04 -1.78
CA TRP A 195 8.46 29.39 -1.38
C TRP A 195 9.26 29.92 -0.20
N PHE A 196 9.60 29.07 0.76
CA PHE A 196 10.41 29.43 1.92
C PHE A 196 11.85 29.78 1.50
N ARG A 197 12.47 28.96 0.64
CA ARG A 197 13.81 29.24 0.08
C ARG A 197 13.83 30.59 -0.64
N LEU A 198 12.84 30.84 -1.49
CA LEU A 198 12.71 32.12 -2.19
C LEU A 198 12.53 33.29 -1.21
N GLU A 199 11.74 33.11 -0.15
CA GLU A 199 11.56 34.15 0.86
C GLU A 199 12.87 34.53 1.56
N VAL A 200 13.72 33.55 1.88
CA VAL A 200 15.06 33.79 2.44
C VAL A 200 15.92 34.59 1.47
N ILE A 201 15.98 34.18 0.20
CA ILE A 201 16.74 34.88 -0.84
C ILE A 201 16.24 36.31 -1.02
N LEU A 202 14.93 36.51 -1.14
CA LEU A 202 14.36 37.85 -1.32
C LEU A 202 14.70 38.76 -0.12
N ARG A 203 14.67 38.24 1.11
CA ARG A 203 15.06 39.03 2.29
C ARG A 203 16.53 39.45 2.26
N GLU A 204 17.40 38.58 1.76
CA GLU A 204 18.85 38.82 1.67
C GLU A 204 19.22 39.77 0.53
N PHE A 205 18.67 39.56 -0.67
CA PHE A 205 19.06 40.30 -1.88
C PHE A 205 18.18 41.53 -2.18
N VAL A 206 16.91 41.54 -1.73
CA VAL A 206 15.95 42.62 -2.03
C VAL A 206 15.61 43.46 -0.78
N GLY A 207 15.77 42.91 0.42
CA GLY A 207 15.54 43.61 1.68
C GLY A 207 14.07 44.04 1.86
N ARG A 208 13.80 45.34 1.98
CA ARG A 208 12.46 45.87 2.32
C ARG A 208 11.37 45.54 1.29
N GLY A 209 11.75 45.27 0.04
CA GLY A 209 10.81 44.90 -1.04
C GLY A 209 10.41 43.42 -1.04
N ALA A 210 11.06 42.58 -0.23
CA ALA A 210 10.90 41.12 -0.27
C ALA A 210 9.45 40.64 -0.10
N PRO A 211 8.63 41.17 0.83
CA PRO A 211 7.25 40.70 1.00
C PRO A 211 6.37 40.96 -0.22
N SER A 212 6.54 42.12 -0.86
CA SER A 212 5.76 42.50 -2.05
C SER A 212 6.16 41.66 -3.27
N ALA A 213 7.47 41.48 -3.48
CA ALA A 213 7.98 40.62 -4.55
C ALA A 213 7.52 39.16 -4.38
N LEU A 214 7.57 38.62 -3.16
CA LEU A 214 7.11 37.27 -2.86
C LEU A 214 5.61 37.11 -3.11
N GLN A 215 4.79 38.10 -2.73
CA GLN A 215 3.36 38.07 -2.97
C GLN A 215 3.03 38.10 -4.46
N HIS A 216 3.75 38.92 -5.23
CA HIS A 216 3.59 38.98 -6.69
C HIS A 216 3.93 37.66 -7.37
N LEU A 217 5.07 37.04 -7.01
CA LEU A 217 5.48 35.74 -7.54
C LEU A 217 4.50 34.62 -7.18
N LYS A 218 3.98 34.62 -5.94
CA LYS A 218 2.93 33.67 -5.52
C LYS A 218 1.62 33.82 -6.31
N GLN A 219 1.28 35.04 -6.74
CA GLN A 219 0.11 35.28 -7.58
C GLN A 219 0.33 34.79 -9.02
N MET A 220 1.52 35.02 -9.58
CA MET A 220 1.88 34.57 -10.93
C MET A 220 1.91 33.04 -11.04
N HIS A 221 2.46 32.35 -10.03
CA HIS A 221 2.72 30.91 -10.07
C HIS A 221 1.79 30.08 -9.17
N ARG A 222 0.56 30.57 -8.92
CA ARG A 222 -0.36 30.01 -7.91
C ARG A 222 -0.73 28.53 -8.13
N ASN A 223 -0.79 28.09 -9.39
CA ASN A 223 -1.32 26.78 -9.78
C ASN A 223 -0.23 25.83 -10.31
N GLU A 224 1.04 26.17 -10.16
CA GLU A 224 2.13 25.37 -10.72
C GLU A 224 2.36 24.07 -9.92
N SER A 225 2.87 23.05 -10.61
CA SER A 225 3.44 21.88 -9.94
C SER A 225 4.76 22.25 -9.26
N PRO A 226 5.25 21.46 -8.29
CA PRO A 226 6.56 21.71 -7.67
C PRO A 226 7.70 21.84 -8.70
N GLU A 227 7.70 21.02 -9.75
CA GLU A 227 8.73 21.02 -10.79
C GLU A 227 8.64 22.28 -11.65
N ALA A 228 7.44 22.63 -12.13
CA ALA A 228 7.21 23.85 -12.90
C ALA A 228 7.57 25.09 -12.07
N LEU A 229 7.17 25.13 -10.80
CA LEU A 229 7.50 26.21 -9.89
C LEU A 229 9.01 26.33 -9.67
N ARG A 230 9.70 25.22 -9.44
CA ARG A 230 11.16 25.22 -9.29
C ARG A 230 11.83 25.81 -10.53
N SER A 231 11.43 25.38 -11.73
CA SER A 231 11.98 25.92 -12.98
C SER A 231 11.67 27.41 -13.17
N SER A 232 10.43 27.83 -12.94
CA SER A 232 10.01 29.24 -13.03
C SER A 232 10.78 30.14 -12.07
N LEU A 233 10.89 29.73 -10.80
CA LEU A 233 11.61 30.48 -9.78
C LEU A 233 13.11 30.54 -10.08
N ARG A 234 13.71 29.44 -10.52
CA ARG A 234 15.13 29.37 -10.89
C ARG A 234 15.44 30.35 -12.04
N GLN A 235 14.59 30.34 -13.08
CA GLN A 235 14.71 31.26 -14.20
C GLN A 235 14.57 32.72 -13.75
N TRP A 236 13.56 33.01 -12.93
CA TRP A 236 13.35 34.37 -12.41
C TRP A 236 14.53 34.89 -11.59
N ILE A 237 15.11 34.05 -10.72
CA ILE A 237 16.30 34.40 -9.92
C ILE A 237 17.47 34.71 -10.85
N GLN A 238 17.70 33.88 -11.86
CA GLN A 238 18.78 34.08 -12.83
C GLN A 238 18.62 35.37 -13.64
N ASP A 239 17.39 35.74 -13.99
CA ASP A 239 17.09 36.92 -14.80
C ASP A 239 17.07 38.22 -13.98
N THR A 240 16.77 38.15 -12.69
CA THR A 240 16.46 39.33 -11.86
C THR A 240 17.47 39.59 -10.74
N LEU A 241 18.11 38.54 -10.23
CA LEU A 241 19.09 38.61 -9.15
C LEU A 241 20.47 38.24 -9.69
N ASP A 242 21.31 37.62 -8.86
CA ASP A 242 22.66 37.21 -9.20
C ASP A 242 22.88 35.69 -9.05
N GLN A 243 24.11 35.28 -9.38
CA GLN A 243 24.53 33.89 -9.33
C GLN A 243 24.59 33.34 -7.90
N ASP A 244 24.80 34.19 -6.90
CA ASP A 244 24.88 33.79 -5.50
C ASP A 244 23.48 33.43 -4.97
N ALA A 245 22.46 34.23 -5.32
CA ALA A 245 21.05 33.95 -5.05
C ALA A 245 20.60 32.64 -5.71
N LEU A 246 21.04 32.38 -6.94
CA LEU A 246 20.74 31.13 -7.65
C LEU A 246 21.36 29.92 -6.94
N THR A 247 22.61 30.05 -6.49
CA THR A 247 23.32 29.01 -5.75
C THR A 247 22.64 28.71 -4.41
N MET A 248 22.13 29.73 -3.72
CA MET A 248 21.36 29.57 -2.48
C MET A 248 20.01 28.87 -2.70
N PHE A 249 19.39 29.04 -3.87
CA PHE A 249 18.12 28.39 -4.19
C PHE A 249 18.29 26.90 -4.47
N ASP A 250 19.38 26.54 -5.16
CA ASP A 250 19.71 25.18 -5.58
C ASP A 250 20.34 24.34 -4.44
N ALA A 251 20.90 24.98 -3.39
CA ALA A 251 21.45 24.32 -2.19
C ALA A 251 20.39 23.59 -1.35
#